data_AF-A0A0B8PMF3-F1
#
_entry.id   AF-A0A0B8PMF3-F1
#
_cell.length_a   1.000
_cell.length_b   1.000
_cell.length_c   1.000
_cell.angle_alpha   90.00
_cell.angle_beta   90.00
_cell.angle_gamma   90.00
#
_symmetry.space_group_name_H-M   'P 1'
#
loop_
_entity.id
_entity.type
_entity.pdbx_description
1 polymer ?
#
loop_
_entity_poly.entity_id
_entity_poly.type
_entity_poly.pdbx_seq_one_letter_code
_entity_poly.pdbx_strand_id
1 'polypeptide(L)'
;MNQDNPRDYIGYGRDNVPDANWPNRAKIALQFVLNYEEGGENCVLHGDSHSETFLSEIAGAEAYPERHMSMESMYEYGSRAGVWRILNEFKQRSLPLTIFGVATALQKNPEVVKAIVEEGHEVACHGLKWIHYQHMPIETEREHMQQALKIIKELTGKDSIGWYTGRDSPNTRELVAEQDGCYMTQITMVTTCPFGLR
;
A
#
# COMPACT_ATOMS: atom_id res chain seq x y z
N MET A 1 -25.47 -16.29 -20.72
CA MET A 1 -24.45 -15.36 -20.17
C MET A 1 -23.11 -15.97 -20.48
N ASN A 2 -22.15 -15.17 -20.97
CA ASN A 2 -20.84 -15.68 -21.38
C ASN A 2 -20.15 -16.31 -20.16
N GLN A 3 -19.91 -17.62 -20.18
CA GLN A 3 -19.30 -18.36 -19.05
C GLN A 3 -17.83 -17.98 -18.79
N ASP A 4 -17.22 -17.20 -19.70
CA ASP A 4 -15.80 -16.83 -19.68
C ASP A 4 -15.52 -15.41 -19.14
N ASN A 5 -16.46 -14.75 -18.47
CA ASN A 5 -16.23 -13.42 -17.89
C ASN A 5 -15.65 -13.54 -16.47
N PRO A 6 -14.36 -13.21 -16.23
CA PRO A 6 -13.72 -13.40 -14.94
C PRO A 6 -14.12 -12.37 -13.88
N ARG A 7 -15.05 -11.46 -14.20
CA ARG A 7 -15.46 -10.36 -13.32
C ARG A 7 -16.84 -10.65 -12.71
N ASP A 8 -16.92 -10.50 -11.40
CA ASP A 8 -18.19 -10.48 -10.67
C ASP A 8 -18.77 -9.05 -10.67
N TYR A 9 -19.91 -8.88 -11.35
CA TYR A 9 -20.67 -7.62 -11.38
C TYR A 9 -21.85 -7.61 -10.42
N ILE A 10 -22.16 -8.76 -9.79
CA ILE A 10 -23.33 -8.94 -8.94
C ILE A 10 -22.94 -8.70 -7.48
N GLY A 11 -21.81 -9.26 -7.04
CA GLY A 11 -21.40 -9.26 -5.64
C GLY A 11 -22.50 -9.85 -4.75
N TYR A 12 -22.87 -9.13 -3.68
CA TYR A 12 -23.96 -9.56 -2.79
C TYR A 12 -25.37 -9.36 -3.38
N GLY A 13 -25.51 -8.60 -4.48
CA GLY A 13 -26.82 -8.19 -4.98
C GLY A 13 -27.60 -7.31 -4.00
N ARG A 14 -28.88 -7.05 -4.31
CA ARG A 14 -29.72 -6.10 -3.55
C ARG A 14 -30.10 -6.59 -2.16
N ASP A 15 -30.42 -7.88 -2.03
CA ASP A 15 -31.10 -8.42 -0.85
C ASP A 15 -30.24 -9.40 -0.03
N ASN A 16 -28.99 -9.66 -0.43
CA ASN A 16 -28.09 -10.62 0.26
C ASN A 16 -26.84 -9.97 0.85
N VAL A 17 -26.88 -8.67 1.17
CA VAL A 17 -25.78 -8.01 1.87
C VAL A 17 -25.71 -8.56 3.30
N PRO A 18 -24.58 -9.16 3.72
CA PRO A 18 -24.47 -9.76 5.05
C PRO A 18 -24.43 -8.67 6.13
N ASP A 19 -24.98 -8.98 7.30
CA ASP A 19 -24.74 -8.18 8.49
C ASP A 19 -23.28 -8.38 8.94
N ALA A 20 -22.50 -7.31 8.86
CA ALA A 20 -21.08 -7.32 9.22
C ALA A 20 -20.84 -7.61 10.71
N ASN A 21 -21.86 -7.45 11.56
CA ASN A 21 -21.78 -7.72 13.00
C ASN A 21 -20.56 -7.06 13.67
N TRP A 22 -20.29 -5.80 13.36
CA TRP A 22 -19.14 -5.09 13.88
C TRP A 22 -19.09 -5.11 15.42
N PRO A 23 -17.89 -5.16 16.02
CA PRO A 23 -17.72 -5.10 17.47
C PRO A 23 -18.52 -3.95 18.09
N ASN A 24 -19.05 -4.18 19.29
CA ASN A 24 -19.86 -3.20 20.02
C ASN A 24 -21.13 -2.72 19.28
N ARG A 25 -21.61 -3.48 18.28
CA ARG A 25 -22.75 -3.11 17.42
C ARG A 25 -22.56 -1.77 16.70
N ALA A 26 -21.31 -1.46 16.34
CA ALA A 26 -20.99 -0.26 15.57
C ALA A 26 -21.76 -0.24 14.25
N LYS A 27 -22.22 0.94 13.84
CA LYS A 27 -22.95 1.13 12.57
C LYS A 27 -22.03 1.26 11.36
N ILE A 28 -20.77 1.62 11.61
CA ILE A 28 -19.72 1.80 10.61
C ILE A 28 -18.38 1.41 11.22
N ALA A 29 -17.51 0.80 10.40
CA ALA A 29 -16.10 0.67 10.69
C ALA A 29 -15.33 1.72 9.89
N LEU A 30 -14.51 2.53 10.56
CA LEU A 30 -13.62 3.50 9.92
C LEU A 30 -12.20 2.96 10.00
N GLN A 31 -11.55 2.85 8.85
CA GLN A 31 -10.17 2.39 8.73
C GLN A 31 -9.36 3.50 8.07
N PHE A 32 -8.43 4.09 8.82
CA PHE A 32 -7.57 5.17 8.34
C PHE A 32 -6.27 4.58 7.79
N VAL A 33 -5.98 4.89 6.53
CA VAL A 33 -4.74 4.48 5.86
C VAL A 33 -3.81 5.66 5.72
N LEU A 34 -2.55 5.45 6.12
CA LEU A 34 -1.45 6.35 5.80
C LEU A 34 -0.49 5.61 4.88
N ASN A 35 -0.40 6.04 3.62
CA ASN A 35 0.64 5.54 2.72
C ASN A 35 1.99 6.13 3.14
N TYR A 36 3.03 5.30 3.07
CA TYR A 36 4.41 5.73 3.25
C TYR A 36 5.22 5.27 2.04
N GLU A 37 5.39 6.19 1.10
CA GLU A 37 5.91 5.94 -0.25
C GLU A 37 7.21 6.69 -0.48
N GLU A 38 7.50 7.68 0.36
CA GLU A 38 8.57 8.65 0.18
C GLU A 38 9.95 8.04 0.42
N GLY A 39 10.76 8.02 -0.64
CA GLY A 39 11.99 7.23 -0.76
C GLY A 39 11.79 5.90 -1.50
N GLY A 40 10.57 5.55 -1.92
CA GLY A 40 10.25 4.34 -2.67
C GLY A 40 9.77 4.59 -4.10
N GLU A 41 9.55 5.85 -4.47
CA GLU A 41 9.11 6.32 -5.79
C GLU A 41 10.16 6.17 -6.89
N ASN A 42 9.78 6.49 -8.14
CA ASN A 42 10.72 6.46 -9.26
C ASN A 42 11.84 7.49 -9.07
N CYS A 43 13.08 7.01 -9.05
CA CYS A 43 14.24 7.88 -9.06
C CYS A 43 15.42 7.17 -9.71
N VAL A 44 16.21 7.89 -10.49
CA VAL A 44 17.44 7.36 -11.11
C VAL A 44 18.45 6.86 -10.06
N LEU A 45 18.41 7.41 -8.84
CA LEU A 45 19.22 6.94 -7.72
C LEU A 45 18.75 5.57 -7.17
N HIS A 46 17.52 5.17 -7.47
CA HIS A 46 16.94 3.85 -7.14
C HIS A 46 17.12 2.85 -8.28
N GLY A 47 17.83 3.22 -9.35
CA GLY A 47 18.03 2.42 -10.56
C GLY A 47 16.87 2.48 -11.56
N ASP A 48 15.90 3.39 -11.37
CA ASP A 48 14.83 3.59 -12.34
C ASP A 48 15.32 4.37 -13.57
N SER A 49 14.64 4.20 -14.70
CA SER A 49 15.00 4.90 -15.93
C SER A 49 14.63 6.38 -15.94
N HIS A 50 13.79 6.83 -15.01
CA HIS A 50 13.33 8.21 -14.96
C HIS A 50 12.95 8.69 -13.54
N SER A 51 12.76 10.01 -13.40
CA SER A 51 12.20 10.66 -12.21
C SER A 51 10.70 10.44 -12.04
N GLU A 52 10.19 10.47 -10.81
CA GLU A 52 8.76 10.40 -10.54
C GLU A 52 7.94 11.51 -11.21
N THR A 53 6.68 11.19 -11.52
CA THR A 53 5.73 12.08 -12.19
C THR A 53 4.37 12.15 -11.48
N PHE A 54 4.09 11.20 -10.58
CA PHE A 54 2.78 11.03 -9.97
C PHE A 54 2.69 11.64 -8.55
N LEU A 55 1.46 11.95 -8.12
CA LEU A 55 1.10 12.47 -6.78
C LEU A 55 2.07 13.50 -6.17
N SER A 56 2.34 14.57 -6.91
CA SER A 56 3.06 15.74 -6.42
C SER A 56 2.28 17.03 -6.67
N GLU A 57 2.80 18.15 -6.18
CA GLU A 57 2.25 19.49 -6.47
C GLU A 57 2.49 19.92 -7.93
N ILE A 58 3.33 19.19 -8.68
CA ILE A 58 3.60 19.44 -10.10
C ILE A 58 2.62 18.62 -10.95
N ALA A 59 1.41 19.15 -11.11
CA ALA A 59 0.41 18.51 -11.95
C ALA A 59 0.91 18.36 -13.40
N GLY A 60 0.93 17.12 -13.90
CA GLY A 60 1.42 16.81 -15.25
C GLY A 60 2.94 16.86 -15.39
N ALA A 61 3.68 16.62 -14.30
CA ALA A 61 5.14 16.49 -14.36
C ALA A 61 5.58 15.48 -15.44
N GLU A 62 6.58 15.88 -16.22
CA GLU A 62 7.23 15.00 -17.20
C GLU A 62 8.31 14.15 -16.52
N ALA A 63 8.53 12.97 -17.08
CA ALA A 63 9.58 12.05 -16.65
C ALA A 63 10.91 12.45 -17.30
N TYR A 64 11.95 12.66 -16.49
CA TYR A 64 13.30 12.93 -16.97
C TYR A 64 14.21 11.72 -16.73
N PRO A 65 15.13 11.37 -17.66
CA PRO A 65 16.14 10.34 -17.44
C PRO A 65 17.25 10.78 -16.45
N GLU A 66 17.08 11.93 -15.81
CA GLU A 66 17.91 12.46 -14.74
C GLU A 66 17.09 12.68 -13.46
N ARG A 67 17.75 13.22 -12.44
CA ARG A 67 17.09 13.65 -11.20
C ARG A 67 16.17 14.84 -11.44
N HIS A 68 14.97 14.78 -10.88
CA HIS A 68 14.04 15.91 -10.84
C HIS A 68 14.03 16.51 -9.43
N MET A 69 14.92 17.46 -9.17
CA MET A 69 15.18 18.00 -7.83
C MET A 69 13.92 18.54 -7.12
N SER A 70 13.02 19.21 -7.85
CA SER A 70 11.77 19.71 -7.28
C SER A 70 10.86 18.57 -6.83
N MET A 71 10.71 17.53 -7.65
CA MET A 71 9.93 16.33 -7.32
C MET A 71 10.49 15.64 -6.08
N GLU A 72 11.81 15.41 -6.04
CA GLU A 72 12.47 14.79 -4.89
C GLU A 72 12.20 15.58 -3.60
N SER A 73 12.33 16.92 -3.63
CA SER A 73 12.07 17.76 -2.44
C SER A 73 10.62 17.71 -1.94
N MET A 74 9.65 17.48 -2.82
CA MET A 74 8.24 17.33 -2.46
C MET A 74 8.00 15.99 -1.75
N TYR A 75 8.58 14.91 -2.26
CA TYR A 75 8.57 13.60 -1.58
C TYR A 75 9.32 13.66 -0.24
N GLU A 76 10.46 14.34 -0.19
CA GLU A 76 11.19 14.55 1.07
C GLU A 76 10.34 15.26 2.13
N TYR A 77 9.42 16.16 1.75
CA TYR A 77 8.54 16.81 2.73
C TYR A 77 7.66 15.79 3.47
N GLY A 78 7.12 14.79 2.77
CA GLY A 78 6.29 13.74 3.36
C GLY A 78 7.04 12.96 4.44
N SER A 79 8.23 12.47 4.12
CA SER A 79 9.08 11.71 5.05
C SER A 79 9.72 12.56 6.16
N ARG A 80 10.02 13.84 5.91
CA ARG A 80 10.69 14.73 6.88
C ARG A 80 9.73 15.41 7.84
N ALA A 81 8.52 15.75 7.41
CA ALA A 81 7.61 16.60 8.17
C ALA A 81 6.14 16.12 8.14
N GLY A 82 5.66 15.67 6.97
CA GLY A 82 4.27 15.23 6.79
C GLY A 82 3.89 14.10 7.75
N VAL A 83 4.69 13.02 7.73
CA VAL A 83 4.46 11.81 8.53
C VAL A 83 4.34 12.12 10.04
N TRP A 84 5.25 12.93 10.59
CA TRP A 84 5.24 13.26 12.02
C TRP A 84 4.02 14.05 12.43
N ARG A 85 3.56 14.98 11.58
CA ARG A 85 2.35 15.74 11.84
C ARG A 85 1.13 14.82 11.93
N ILE A 86 1.03 13.85 11.03
CA ILE A 86 -0.09 12.90 11.00
C ILE A 86 -0.02 11.94 12.20
N LEU A 87 1.13 11.30 12.44
CA LEU A 87 1.30 10.37 13.57
C LEU A 87 0.98 11.04 14.90
N ASN A 88 1.46 12.28 15.11
CA ASN A 88 1.16 13.03 16.34
C ASN A 88 -0.34 13.29 16.55
N GLU A 89 -1.11 13.57 15.48
CA GLU A 89 -2.56 13.77 15.58
C GLU A 89 -3.29 12.48 15.96
N PHE A 90 -2.91 11.35 15.37
CA PHE A 90 -3.51 10.05 15.68
C PHE A 90 -3.16 9.58 17.08
N LYS A 91 -1.91 9.77 17.50
CA LYS A 91 -1.44 9.53 18.87
C LYS A 91 -2.22 10.35 19.89
N GLN A 92 -2.38 11.66 19.67
CA GLN A 92 -3.12 12.54 20.58
C GLN A 92 -4.56 12.07 20.78
N ARG A 93 -5.18 11.51 19.74
CA ARG A 93 -6.56 11.03 19.74
C ARG A 93 -6.68 9.55 20.14
N SER A 94 -5.56 8.87 20.35
CA SER A 94 -5.50 7.42 20.60
C SER A 94 -6.25 6.62 19.52
N LEU A 95 -6.09 7.01 18.26
CA LEU A 95 -6.70 6.34 17.11
C LEU A 95 -5.68 5.47 16.37
N PRO A 96 -6.07 4.27 15.91
CA PRO A 96 -5.19 3.41 15.14
C PRO A 96 -5.08 3.85 13.67
N LEU A 97 -3.95 3.51 13.06
CA LEU A 97 -3.69 3.59 11.63
C LEU A 97 -3.30 2.22 11.09
N THR A 98 -3.60 1.99 9.81
CA THR A 98 -2.89 1.00 9.00
C THR A 98 -1.96 1.74 8.05
N ILE A 99 -0.67 1.45 8.14
CA ILE A 99 0.35 2.01 7.27
C ILE A 99 0.43 1.14 6.02
N PHE A 100 0.29 1.76 4.85
CA PHE A 100 0.62 1.13 3.58
C PHE A 100 2.07 1.48 3.28
N GLY A 101 2.97 0.61 3.73
CA GLY A 101 4.40 0.86 3.73
C GLY A 101 5.10 0.28 2.52
N VAL A 102 5.67 1.13 1.68
CA VAL A 102 6.58 0.69 0.61
C VAL A 102 7.88 0.25 1.26
N ALA A 103 8.29 -0.99 1.02
CA ALA A 103 9.36 -1.62 1.80
C ALA A 103 10.69 -0.85 1.71
N THR A 104 11.07 -0.39 0.51
CA THR A 104 12.31 0.40 0.33
C THR A 104 12.23 1.81 0.91
N ALA A 105 11.04 2.42 0.99
CA ALA A 105 10.84 3.70 1.66
C ALA A 105 11.06 3.54 3.17
N LEU A 106 10.44 2.53 3.78
CA LEU A 106 10.59 2.24 5.20
C LEU A 106 12.04 1.90 5.59
N GLN A 107 12.78 1.17 4.75
CA GLN A 107 14.21 0.90 4.98
C GLN A 107 15.05 2.17 5.09
N LYS A 108 14.69 3.22 4.35
CA LYS A 108 15.41 4.50 4.35
C LYS A 108 15.10 5.36 5.58
N ASN A 109 14.03 5.06 6.32
CA ASN A 109 13.62 5.83 7.49
C ASN A 109 13.28 4.96 8.71
N PRO A 110 14.29 4.37 9.38
CA PRO A 110 14.09 3.51 10.54
C PRO A 110 13.44 4.22 11.74
N GLU A 111 13.58 5.54 11.86
CA GLU A 111 12.93 6.30 12.95
C GLU A 111 11.40 6.31 12.78
N VAL A 112 10.90 6.45 11.55
CA VAL A 112 9.45 6.34 11.27
C VAL A 112 8.95 4.93 11.55
N VAL A 113 9.70 3.90 11.13
CA VAL A 113 9.38 2.49 11.42
C VAL A 113 9.25 2.27 12.93
N LYS A 114 10.21 2.77 13.70
CA LYS A 114 10.21 2.65 15.15
C LYS A 114 8.96 3.29 15.76
N ALA A 115 8.61 4.51 15.36
CA ALA A 115 7.42 5.20 15.86
C ALA A 115 6.13 4.43 15.54
N ILE A 116 5.99 3.95 14.30
CA ILE A 116 4.83 3.14 13.85
C ILE A 116 4.66 1.89 14.73
N VAL A 117 5.76 1.16 14.99
CA VAL A 117 5.75 -0.07 15.78
C VAL A 117 5.47 0.21 17.26
N GLU A 118 6.13 1.23 17.84
CA GLU A 118 5.94 1.61 19.26
C GLU A 118 4.52 2.08 19.55
N GLU A 119 3.89 2.77 18.59
CA GLU A 119 2.50 3.27 18.69
C GLU A 119 1.46 2.21 18.32
N GLY A 120 1.90 1.01 17.92
CA GLY A 120 1.04 -0.14 17.68
C GLY A 120 0.19 -0.05 16.40
N HIS A 121 0.62 0.76 15.43
CA HIS A 121 -0.02 0.82 14.12
C HIS A 121 0.26 -0.46 13.32
N GLU A 122 -0.70 -0.87 12.49
CA GLU A 122 -0.51 -1.98 11.56
C GLU A 122 0.38 -1.54 10.40
N VAL A 123 1.21 -2.45 9.86
CA VAL A 123 1.93 -2.22 8.61
C VAL A 123 1.49 -3.28 7.59
N ALA A 124 0.73 -2.84 6.59
CA ALA A 124 0.45 -3.62 5.40
C ALA A 124 1.50 -3.30 4.34
N CYS A 125 1.91 -4.32 3.58
CA CYS A 125 2.94 -4.19 2.57
C CYS A 125 2.39 -3.44 1.35
N HIS A 126 3.03 -2.33 1.00
CA HIS A 126 2.68 -1.52 -0.16
C HIS A 126 3.63 -1.75 -1.36
N GLY A 127 4.12 -2.99 -1.50
CA GLY A 127 5.10 -3.35 -2.52
C GLY A 127 6.55 -3.03 -2.13
N LEU A 128 7.49 -3.52 -2.95
CA LEU A 128 8.92 -3.26 -2.76
C LEU A 128 9.27 -1.79 -3.05
N LYS A 129 8.75 -1.31 -4.17
CA LYS A 129 8.89 0.05 -4.72
C LYS A 129 7.52 0.57 -5.12
N TRP A 130 7.38 1.90 -5.08
CA TRP A 130 6.18 2.60 -5.52
C TRP A 130 6.27 2.97 -7.00
N ILE A 131 6.05 1.98 -7.85
CA ILE A 131 6.14 2.08 -9.32
C ILE A 131 4.92 1.45 -9.98
N HIS A 132 4.83 1.53 -11.31
CA HIS A 132 3.72 0.97 -12.06
C HIS A 132 3.99 -0.50 -12.42
N TYR A 133 3.19 -1.44 -11.92
CA TYR A 133 3.39 -2.89 -12.11
C TYR A 133 2.63 -3.48 -13.31
N GLN A 134 1.70 -2.74 -13.92
CA GLN A 134 0.85 -3.17 -15.06
C GLN A 134 1.54 -3.98 -16.17
N HIS A 135 2.80 -3.67 -16.48
CA HIS A 135 3.58 -4.34 -17.53
C HIS A 135 4.82 -5.06 -17.00
N MET A 136 4.94 -5.20 -15.67
CA MET A 136 6.05 -5.91 -15.06
C MET A 136 5.97 -7.41 -15.38
N PRO A 137 7.09 -8.04 -15.77
CA PRO A 137 7.14 -9.51 -15.89
C PRO A 137 6.73 -10.17 -14.58
N ILE A 138 5.89 -11.21 -14.65
CA ILE A 138 5.33 -11.88 -13.47
C ILE A 138 6.40 -12.37 -12.48
N GLU A 139 7.51 -12.90 -12.98
CA GLU A 139 8.62 -13.37 -12.14
C GLU A 139 9.29 -12.22 -11.38
N THR A 140 9.50 -11.07 -12.03
CA THR A 140 10.05 -9.87 -11.38
C THR A 140 9.09 -9.32 -10.33
N GLU A 141 7.79 -9.32 -10.62
CA GLU A 141 6.77 -8.89 -9.64
C GLU A 141 6.72 -9.82 -8.43
N ARG A 142 6.83 -11.14 -8.65
CA ARG A 142 6.93 -12.15 -7.59
C ARG A 142 8.16 -11.94 -6.71
N GLU A 143 9.32 -11.73 -7.32
CA GLU A 143 10.57 -11.42 -6.60
C GLU A 143 10.43 -10.14 -5.76
N HIS A 144 9.84 -9.08 -6.33
CA HIS A 144 9.55 -7.85 -5.61
C HIS A 144 8.63 -8.11 -4.40
N MET A 145 7.58 -8.91 -4.58
CA MET A 145 6.64 -9.25 -3.52
C MET A 145 7.31 -9.97 -2.35
N GLN A 146 8.07 -11.02 -2.64
CA GLN A 146 8.78 -11.79 -1.64
C GLN A 146 9.82 -10.95 -0.90
N GLN A 147 10.58 -10.13 -1.63
CA GLN A 147 11.56 -9.23 -1.04
C GLN A 147 10.89 -8.17 -0.14
N ALA A 148 9.77 -7.59 -0.58
CA ALA A 148 9.04 -6.61 0.21
C ALA A 148 8.52 -7.19 1.53
N LEU A 149 7.86 -8.35 1.48
CA LEU A 149 7.35 -9.04 2.68
C LEU A 149 8.48 -9.37 3.67
N LYS A 150 9.63 -9.84 3.16
CA LYS A 150 10.81 -10.11 3.98
C LYS A 150 11.31 -8.84 4.68
N ILE A 151 11.45 -7.73 3.94
CA ILE A 151 11.92 -6.46 4.49
C ILE A 151 10.95 -5.93 5.56
N ILE A 152 9.63 -5.97 5.31
CA ILE A 152 8.63 -5.52 6.28
C ILE A 152 8.74 -6.35 7.57
N LYS A 153 8.92 -7.67 7.46
CA LYS A 153 9.15 -8.54 8.62
C LYS A 153 10.41 -8.17 9.39
N GLU A 154 11.52 -7.94 8.70
CA GLU A 154 12.80 -7.54 9.31
C GLU A 154 12.69 -6.19 10.04
N LEU A 155 11.98 -5.23 9.47
CA LEU A 155 11.81 -3.88 10.03
C LEU A 155 10.84 -3.83 11.21
N THR A 156 9.75 -4.60 11.15
CA THR A 156 8.63 -4.49 12.12
C THR A 156 8.60 -5.64 13.13
N GLY A 157 9.33 -6.71 12.87
CA GLY A 157 9.29 -7.96 13.65
C GLY A 157 8.02 -8.79 13.43
N LYS A 158 7.13 -8.41 12.52
CA LYS A 158 5.85 -9.09 12.25
C LYS A 158 5.67 -9.36 10.76
N ASP A 159 5.06 -10.49 10.44
CA ASP A 159 4.62 -10.76 9.07
C ASP A 159 3.48 -9.80 8.69
N SER A 160 3.56 -9.24 7.48
CA SER A 160 2.48 -8.42 6.92
C SER A 160 1.35 -9.31 6.43
N ILE A 161 0.17 -9.18 7.04
CA ILE A 161 -1.03 -9.91 6.63
C ILE A 161 -1.82 -9.20 5.53
N GLY A 162 -1.51 -7.92 5.26
CA GLY A 162 -2.14 -7.12 4.21
C GLY A 162 -1.19 -6.81 3.05
N TRP A 163 -1.74 -6.77 1.84
CA TRP A 163 -1.05 -6.32 0.63
C TRP A 163 -1.85 -5.29 -0.16
N TYR A 164 -1.18 -4.26 -0.66
CA TYR A 164 -1.74 -3.30 -1.60
C TYR A 164 -0.66 -2.85 -2.59
N THR A 165 -0.84 -2.97 -3.90
CA THR A 165 0.14 -2.41 -4.87
C THR A 165 -0.28 -1.02 -5.36
N GLY A 166 -1.57 -0.71 -5.40
CA GLY A 166 -2.10 0.49 -6.03
C GLY A 166 -2.09 0.38 -7.56
N ARG A 167 -0.98 0.76 -8.21
CA ARG A 167 -0.80 0.64 -9.67
C ARG A 167 -0.38 -0.79 -10.04
N ASP A 168 -1.28 -1.73 -9.78
CA ASP A 168 -1.08 -3.17 -9.86
C ASP A 168 -0.96 -3.72 -11.29
N SER A 169 -0.77 -5.04 -11.38
CA SER A 169 -0.77 -5.83 -12.61
C SER A 169 -1.96 -6.79 -12.63
N PRO A 170 -2.29 -7.38 -13.80
CA PRO A 170 -3.30 -8.44 -13.87
C PRO A 170 -2.96 -9.67 -13.03
N ASN A 171 -1.68 -9.86 -12.66
CA ASN A 171 -1.19 -11.02 -11.92
C ASN A 171 -1.11 -10.77 -10.41
N THR A 172 -1.06 -9.51 -9.96
CA THR A 172 -0.78 -9.16 -8.55
C THR A 172 -1.66 -9.92 -7.56
N ARG A 173 -2.96 -10.04 -7.85
CA ARG A 173 -3.92 -10.69 -6.94
C ARG A 173 -3.66 -12.19 -6.81
N GLU A 174 -3.27 -12.84 -7.91
CA GLU A 174 -2.86 -14.25 -7.90
C GLU A 174 -1.56 -14.42 -7.12
N LEU A 175 -0.58 -13.55 -7.37
CA LEU A 175 0.69 -13.55 -6.64
C LEU A 175 0.51 -13.42 -5.12
N VAL A 176 -0.42 -12.57 -4.66
CA VAL A 176 -0.75 -12.44 -3.23
C VAL A 176 -1.41 -13.71 -2.69
N ALA A 177 -2.31 -14.33 -3.46
CA ALA A 177 -2.97 -15.57 -3.04
C ALA A 177 -1.99 -16.76 -2.88
N GLU A 178 -0.84 -16.70 -3.54
CA GLU A 178 0.25 -17.67 -3.35
C GLU A 178 1.04 -17.48 -2.04
N GLN A 179 0.87 -16.35 -1.34
CA GLN A 179 1.61 -16.07 -0.09
C GLN A 179 0.79 -16.50 1.14
N ASP A 180 1.39 -17.34 1.98
CA ASP A 180 0.75 -17.83 3.21
C ASP A 180 0.39 -16.68 4.16
N GLY A 181 -0.90 -16.56 4.49
CA GLY A 181 -1.39 -15.59 5.47
C GLY A 181 -1.39 -14.12 5.01
N CYS A 182 -1.18 -13.86 3.72
CA CYS A 182 -1.27 -12.53 3.13
C CYS A 182 -2.60 -12.35 2.39
N TYR A 183 -3.24 -11.20 2.58
CA TYR A 183 -4.54 -10.89 1.98
C TYR A 183 -4.47 -9.57 1.24
N MET A 184 -5.12 -9.51 0.07
CA MET A 184 -5.35 -8.24 -0.62
C MET A 184 -6.21 -7.33 0.27
N THR A 185 -5.72 -6.12 0.53
CA THR A 185 -6.50 -5.10 1.24
C THR A 185 -7.73 -4.72 0.41
N GLN A 186 -8.83 -4.39 1.09
CA GLN A 186 -10.13 -4.21 0.44
C GLN A 186 -10.30 -2.88 -0.27
N ILE A 187 -9.30 -1.99 -0.28
CA ILE A 187 -9.41 -0.69 -0.98
C ILE A 187 -9.63 -0.90 -2.49
N THR A 188 -9.15 -2.01 -3.05
CA THR A 188 -9.40 -2.42 -4.45
C THR A 188 -10.70 -3.20 -4.65
N MET A 189 -11.29 -3.76 -3.59
CA MET A 189 -12.58 -4.46 -3.66
C MET A 189 -13.68 -3.49 -3.24
N VAL A 190 -14.31 -2.84 -4.21
CA VAL A 190 -15.39 -1.85 -3.99
C VAL A 190 -16.65 -2.54 -3.45
N THR A 191 -16.63 -2.95 -2.18
CA THR A 191 -17.76 -3.52 -1.45
C THR A 191 -17.84 -2.88 -0.07
N THR A 192 -19.06 -2.70 0.45
CA THR A 192 -19.30 -2.11 1.78
C THR A 192 -19.02 -3.05 2.95
N CYS A 193 -18.78 -4.34 2.65
CA CYS A 193 -18.41 -5.39 3.60
C CYS A 193 -17.27 -6.26 3.01
N PRO A 194 -16.40 -6.84 3.85
CA PRO A 194 -15.38 -7.80 3.45
C PRO A 194 -15.87 -8.92 2.53
N PHE A 195 -15.34 -8.98 1.32
CA PHE A 195 -15.54 -10.10 0.40
C PHE A 195 -14.39 -11.09 0.54
N GLY A 196 -14.72 -12.36 0.79
CA GLY A 196 -13.76 -13.44 0.63
C GLY A 196 -13.63 -13.76 -0.85
N LEU A 197 -12.45 -13.57 -1.43
CA LEU A 197 -12.14 -14.19 -2.71
C LEU A 197 -12.05 -15.69 -2.45
N ARG A 198 -13.02 -16.45 -2.97
CA ARG A 198 -12.92 -17.89 -3.11
C ARG A 198 -12.23 -18.22 -4.42
#